data_AF-A0A352JQU4-F1
#
_entry.id   AF-A0A352JQU4-F1
#
_cell.length_a   1.000
_cell.length_b   1.000
_cell.length_c   1.000
_cell.angle_alpha   90.00
_cell.angle_beta   90.00
_cell.angle_gamma   90.00
#
_symmetry.space_group_name_H-M   'P 1'
#
loop_
_entity.id
_entity.type
_entity.pdbx_description
1 polymer ?
#
loop_
_entity_poly.entity_id
_entity_poly.type
_entity_poly.pdbx_seq_one_letter_code
_entity_poly.pdbx_strand_id
1 'polypeptide(L)'
;FFIKIIPGTVLVGFLTIIVISLVLAGRIGTRYGLMIPRLKPFYLWQASDWWLLPTALGLALSIFVTNDFWHFLGINILVVTGNVYALAGLAVMEAFMKRLMFPIPLRIALYIVLFFLNFIGLVFLAIIGLADSRFSFRRQTPEEKEDSQDN
;
A
#
# COMPACT_ATOMS: atom_id res chain seq x y z
N PHE A 1 0.66 1.86 -26.28
CA PHE A 1 0.17 1.58 -24.91
C PHE A 1 1.28 1.67 -23.88
N PHE A 2 2.34 0.83 -23.95
CA PHE A 2 3.44 0.81 -22.96
C PHE A 2 4.10 2.18 -22.67
N ILE A 3 4.41 2.96 -23.71
CA ILE A 3 5.04 4.29 -23.56
C ILE A 3 4.19 5.25 -22.71
N LYS A 4 2.86 5.09 -22.73
CA LYS A 4 1.92 5.96 -22.01
C LYS A 4 1.90 5.68 -20.48
N ILE A 5 2.45 4.56 -20.01
CA ILE A 5 2.41 4.14 -18.59
C ILE A 5 3.77 4.29 -17.91
N ILE A 6 4.84 4.48 -18.68
CA ILE A 6 6.21 4.66 -18.19
C ILE A 6 6.31 5.71 -17.07
N PRO A 7 5.78 6.95 -17.20
CA PRO A 7 6.01 7.97 -16.17
C PRO A 7 5.42 7.59 -14.81
N GLY A 8 4.21 7.04 -14.79
CA GLY A 8 3.58 6.53 -13.56
C GLY A 8 4.36 5.36 -12.98
N THR A 9 4.84 4.44 -13.83
CA THR A 9 5.64 3.29 -13.37
C THR A 9 6.97 3.71 -12.78
N VAL A 10 7.64 4.71 -13.37
CA VAL A 10 8.89 5.29 -12.87
C VAL A 10 8.68 5.95 -11.51
N LEU A 11 7.60 6.73 -11.34
CA LEU A 11 7.24 7.32 -10.05
C LEU A 11 7.00 6.26 -8.97
N VAL A 12 6.28 5.19 -9.31
CA VAL A 12 6.08 4.04 -8.41
C VAL A 12 7.42 3.39 -8.05
N GLY A 13 8.34 3.26 -9.01
CA GLY A 13 9.69 2.77 -8.77
C GLY A 13 10.45 3.61 -7.74
N PHE A 14 10.45 4.94 -7.89
CA PHE A 14 11.06 5.86 -6.92
C PHE A 14 10.43 5.75 -5.53
N LEU A 15 9.09 5.75 -5.45
CA LEU A 15 8.36 5.57 -4.20
C LEU A 15 8.75 4.25 -3.51
N THR A 16 8.84 3.17 -4.29
CA THR A 16 9.23 1.85 -3.80
C THR A 16 10.66 1.88 -3.24
N ILE A 17 11.60 2.50 -3.94
CA ILE A 17 12.98 2.65 -3.48
C ILE A 17 13.03 3.45 -2.18
N ILE A 18 12.28 4.56 -2.08
CA ILE A 18 12.20 5.38 -0.86
C ILE A 18 11.68 4.54 0.30
N VAL A 19 10.58 3.81 0.10
CA VAL A 19 9.98 2.94 1.13
C VAL A 19 10.97 1.88 1.60
N ILE A 20 11.60 1.16 0.66
CA ILE A 20 12.60 0.13 0.98
C ILE A 20 13.77 0.77 1.75
N SER A 21 14.25 1.93 1.30
CA SER A 21 15.38 2.63 1.93
C SER A 21 15.06 3.04 3.35
N LEU A 22 13.85 3.56 3.63
CA LEU A 22 13.40 3.91 4.97
C LEU A 22 13.24 2.68 5.87
N VAL A 23 12.66 1.60 5.35
CA VAL A 23 12.53 0.33 6.08
C VAL A 23 13.90 -0.24 6.44
N LEU A 24 14.84 -0.22 5.48
CA LEU A 24 16.19 -0.70 5.66
C LEU A 24 16.97 0.19 6.63
N ALA A 25 16.82 1.52 6.53
CA ALA A 25 17.42 2.48 7.45
C ALA A 25 16.93 2.26 8.89
N GLY A 26 15.63 2.02 9.11
CA GLY A 26 15.11 1.71 10.45
C GLY A 26 15.64 0.36 11.00
N ARG A 27 15.78 -0.65 10.14
CA ARG A 27 16.31 -1.98 10.52
C ARG A 27 17.81 -1.99 10.79
N ILE A 28 18.58 -1.21 10.04
CA ILE A 28 20.05 -1.14 10.14
C ILE A 28 20.47 -0.08 11.15
N GLY A 29 19.87 1.11 11.14
CA GLY A 29 20.22 2.23 12.02
C GLY A 29 20.06 1.93 13.50
N THR A 30 19.11 1.05 13.85
CA THR A 30 18.96 0.51 15.21
C THR A 30 20.17 -0.31 15.67
N ARG A 31 20.96 -0.90 14.77
CA ARG A 31 22.22 -1.58 15.10
C ARG A 31 23.41 -0.63 15.27
N TYR A 32 23.34 0.59 14.73
CA TYR A 32 24.43 1.57 14.74
C TYR A 32 24.16 2.76 15.69
N GLY A 33 23.12 2.70 16.53
CA GLY A 33 22.83 3.74 17.51
C GLY A 33 22.30 5.06 16.91
N LEU A 34 21.90 5.05 15.64
CA LEU A 34 21.29 6.21 15.00
C LEU A 34 19.84 6.36 15.49
N MET A 35 19.51 7.52 16.05
CA MET A 35 18.12 7.90 16.40
C MET A 35 17.31 8.19 15.13
N ILE A 36 16.99 7.13 14.39
CA ILE A 36 16.05 7.19 13.27
C ILE A 36 14.65 6.91 13.81
N PRO A 37 13.62 7.72 13.48
CA PRO A 37 12.26 7.43 13.89
C PRO A 37 11.86 6.03 13.43
N ARG A 38 11.49 5.18 14.40
CA ARG A 38 11.14 3.79 14.14
C ARG A 38 9.82 3.76 13.36
N LEU A 39 9.87 3.28 12.12
CA LEU A 39 8.67 3.11 11.31
C LEU A 39 7.70 2.16 12.02
N LYS A 40 6.40 2.48 11.94
CA LYS A 40 5.35 1.59 12.43
C LYS A 40 5.46 0.23 11.72
N PRO A 41 5.16 -0.89 12.41
CA PRO A 41 5.05 -2.20 11.78
C PRO A 41 4.18 -2.20 10.52
N PHE A 42 4.56 -2.96 9.49
CA PHE A 42 3.89 -2.96 8.18
C PHE A 42 2.38 -3.25 8.27
N TYR A 43 1.95 -4.17 9.15
CA TYR A 43 0.53 -4.48 9.36
C TYR A 43 -0.33 -3.30 9.86
N LEU A 44 0.30 -2.24 10.38
CA LEU A 44 -0.35 -0.99 10.80
C LEU A 44 -0.36 0.09 9.72
N TRP A 45 0.21 -0.17 8.55
CA TRP A 45 0.23 0.80 7.47
C TRP A 45 -1.17 0.91 6.86
N GLN A 46 -1.70 2.14 6.87
CA GLN A 46 -3.01 2.49 6.36
C GLN A 46 -2.85 3.62 5.34
N ALA A 47 -3.58 3.52 4.22
CA ALA A 47 -3.65 4.63 3.27
C ALA A 47 -4.51 5.75 3.87
N SER A 48 -4.02 6.99 3.79
CA SER A 48 -4.78 8.17 4.20
C SER A 48 -5.97 8.42 3.25
N ASP A 49 -7.08 8.89 3.80
CA ASP A 49 -8.29 9.27 3.04
C ASP A 49 -8.00 10.34 1.97
N TRP A 50 -6.93 11.11 2.13
CA TRP A 50 -6.50 12.12 1.15
C TRP A 50 -6.19 11.50 -0.23
N TRP A 51 -5.79 10.22 -0.28
CA TRP A 51 -5.50 9.51 -1.53
C TRP A 51 -6.75 9.11 -2.32
N LEU A 52 -7.95 9.25 -1.73
CA LEU A 52 -9.20 8.95 -2.40
C LEU A 52 -9.51 9.96 -3.49
N LEU A 53 -9.25 11.25 -3.24
CA LEU A 53 -9.51 12.33 -4.17
C LEU A 53 -8.71 12.19 -5.49
N PRO A 54 -7.38 11.99 -5.49
CA PRO A 54 -6.65 11.75 -6.72
C PRO A 54 -7.07 10.43 -7.39
N THR A 55 -7.46 9.41 -6.64
CA THR A 55 -7.94 8.15 -7.22
C THR A 55 -9.26 8.33 -7.97
N ALA A 56 -10.23 9.02 -7.35
CA ALA A 56 -11.51 9.34 -7.97
C ALA A 56 -11.32 10.23 -9.20
N LEU A 57 -10.43 11.23 -9.10
CA LEU A 57 -10.08 12.10 -10.22
C LEU A 57 -9.43 11.33 -11.37
N GLY A 58 -8.48 10.44 -11.06
CA GLY A 58 -7.83 9.59 -12.06
C GLY A 58 -8.81 8.66 -12.76
N LEU A 59 -9.77 8.09 -12.02
CA LEU A 59 -10.85 7.26 -12.56
C LEU A 59 -11.77 8.06 -13.48
N ALA A 60 -12.19 9.25 -13.04
CA ALA A 60 -13.06 10.13 -13.81
C ALA A 60 -12.40 10.60 -15.12
N LEU A 61 -11.14 11.01 -15.05
CA LEU A 61 -10.34 11.40 -16.22
C LEU A 61 -10.15 10.24 -17.21
N SER A 62 -9.95 9.02 -16.70
CA SER A 62 -9.77 7.84 -17.54
C SER A 62 -11.06 7.44 -18.28
N ILE A 63 -12.22 7.51 -17.61
CA ILE A 63 -13.49 7.01 -18.14
C ILE A 63 -14.26 8.07 -18.95
N PHE A 64 -14.37 9.29 -18.43
CA PHE A 64 -15.26 10.31 -19.00
C PHE A 64 -14.59 11.22 -20.03
N VAL A 65 -13.26 11.26 -20.10
CA VAL A 65 -12.54 12.17 -20.98
C VAL A 65 -11.91 11.41 -22.14
N THR A 66 -12.36 11.71 -23.37
CA THR A 66 -11.83 11.09 -24.60
C THR A 66 -10.57 11.79 -25.11
N ASN A 67 -10.21 12.95 -24.57
CA ASN A 67 -8.99 13.65 -24.93
C ASN A 67 -7.75 12.85 -24.46
N ASP A 68 -6.86 12.54 -25.41
CA ASP A 68 -5.66 11.73 -25.22
C ASP A 68 -4.77 12.18 -24.04
N PHE A 69 -4.63 13.49 -23.84
CA PHE A 69 -3.78 14.04 -22.78
C PHE A 69 -4.37 13.79 -21.38
N TRP A 70 -5.65 14.08 -21.21
CA TRP A 70 -6.35 13.91 -19.94
C TRP A 70 -6.56 12.45 -19.57
N HIS A 71 -6.85 11.61 -20.57
CA HIS A 71 -6.94 10.17 -20.40
C HIS A 71 -5.58 9.58 -19.96
N PHE A 72 -4.48 10.01 -20.59
CA PHE A 72 -3.12 9.64 -20.18
C PHE A 72 -2.82 10.06 -18.74
N LEU A 73 -3.19 11.27 -18.33
CA LEU A 73 -2.98 11.75 -16.97
C LEU A 73 -3.77 10.91 -15.95
N GLY A 74 -5.03 10.60 -16.27
CA GLY A 74 -5.89 9.75 -15.45
C GLY A 74 -5.29 8.36 -15.20
N ILE A 75 -4.77 7.72 -16.26
CA ILE A 75 -4.11 6.40 -16.15
C ILE A 75 -2.89 6.47 -15.23
N ASN A 76 -2.02 7.47 -15.37
CA ASN A 76 -0.81 7.57 -14.56
C ASN A 76 -1.13 7.85 -13.08
N ILE A 77 -2.15 8.66 -12.80
CA ILE A 77 -2.65 8.86 -11.44
C ILE A 77 -3.15 7.53 -10.86
N LEU A 78 -3.97 6.78 -11.60
CA LEU A 78 -4.49 5.47 -11.16
C LEU A 78 -3.37 4.45 -10.91
N VAL A 79 -2.30 4.47 -11.70
CA VAL A 79 -1.16 3.58 -11.49
C VAL A 79 -0.48 3.91 -10.16
N VAL A 80 -0.25 5.19 -9.86
CA VAL A 80 0.37 5.59 -8.59
C VAL A 80 -0.54 5.26 -7.42
N THR A 81 -1.80 5.69 -7.45
CA THR A 81 -2.71 5.49 -6.32
C THR A 81 -3.08 4.01 -6.14
N GLY A 82 -3.21 3.25 -7.22
CA GLY A 82 -3.43 1.81 -7.18
C GLY A 82 -2.31 1.07 -6.46
N ASN A 83 -1.05 1.46 -6.68
CA ASN A 83 0.09 0.89 -5.95
C ASN A 83 0.08 1.26 -4.46
N VAL A 84 -0.27 2.51 -4.12
CA VAL A 84 -0.42 2.94 -2.72
C VAL A 84 -1.49 2.10 -2.01
N TYR A 85 -2.66 1.92 -2.63
CA TYR A 85 -3.71 1.09 -2.07
C TYR A 85 -3.36 -0.40 -2.06
N ALA A 86 -2.60 -0.90 -3.03
CA ALA A 86 -2.14 -2.29 -3.03
C ALA A 86 -1.19 -2.56 -1.85
N LEU A 87 -0.28 -1.64 -1.53
CA LEU A 87 0.56 -1.72 -0.34
C LEU A 87 -0.29 -1.71 0.94
N ALA A 88 -1.29 -0.84 1.01
CA ALA A 88 -2.23 -0.80 2.13
C ALA A 88 -3.01 -2.12 2.26
N GLY A 89 -3.46 -2.71 1.15
CA GLY A 89 -4.14 -4.00 1.12
C GLY A 89 -3.24 -5.16 1.56
N LEU A 90 -1.96 -5.13 1.19
CA LEU A 90 -0.99 -6.12 1.65
C LEU A 90 -0.80 -6.04 3.16
N ALA A 91 -0.82 -4.83 3.72
CA ALA A 91 -0.80 -4.62 5.15
C ALA A 91 -2.07 -5.14 5.85
N VAL A 92 -3.27 -5.01 5.22
CA VAL A 92 -4.51 -5.65 5.73
C VAL A 92 -4.32 -7.15 5.79
N MET A 93 -3.82 -7.73 4.69
CA MET A 93 -3.63 -9.17 4.58
C MET A 93 -2.65 -9.68 5.63
N GLU A 94 -1.53 -8.99 5.88
CA GLU A 94 -0.61 -9.34 6.96
C GLU A 94 -1.30 -9.29 8.34
N ALA A 95 -2.08 -8.23 8.61
CA ALA A 95 -2.82 -8.12 9.87
C ALA A 95 -3.80 -9.28 10.07
N PHE A 96 -4.55 -9.67 9.03
CA PHE A 96 -5.45 -10.81 9.07
C PHE A 96 -4.72 -12.14 9.26
N MET A 97 -3.61 -12.36 8.55
CA MET A 97 -2.80 -13.58 8.71
C MET A 97 -2.17 -13.69 10.11
N LYS A 98 -1.86 -12.55 10.75
CA LYS A 98 -1.45 -12.53 12.17
C LYS A 98 -2.61 -12.84 13.09
N ARG A 99 -3.77 -12.19 12.90
CA ARG A 99 -4.97 -12.41 13.70
C ARG A 99 -5.47 -13.85 13.65
N LEU A 100 -5.42 -14.49 12.47
CA LEU A 100 -5.82 -15.88 12.27
C LEU A 100 -4.70 -16.88 12.61
N MET A 101 -3.56 -16.42 13.12
CA MET A 101 -2.39 -17.25 13.46
C MET A 101 -1.95 -18.18 12.32
N PHE A 102 -1.98 -17.69 11.07
CA PHE A 102 -1.60 -18.51 9.92
C PHE A 102 -0.14 -18.98 10.06
N PRO A 103 0.13 -20.28 9.86
CA PRO A 103 1.49 -20.80 9.91
C PRO A 103 2.32 -20.20 8.77
N ILE A 104 3.62 -20.03 9.02
CA ILE A 104 4.59 -19.46 8.06
C ILE A 104 4.48 -20.03 6.64
N PRO A 105 4.39 -21.37 6.42
CA PRO A 105 4.27 -21.92 5.06
C PRO A 105 3.02 -21.43 4.31
N LEU A 106 1.88 -21.28 5.00
CA LEU A 106 0.65 -20.81 4.37
C LEU A 106 0.75 -19.34 3.96
N ARG A 107 1.42 -18.51 4.77
CA ARG A 107 1.70 -17.10 4.44
C ARG A 107 2.58 -17.00 3.18
N ILE A 108 3.61 -17.82 3.10
CA ILE A 108 4.51 -17.89 1.93
C ILE A 108 3.73 -18.33 0.70
N ALA A 109 2.91 -19.38 0.79
CA ALA A 109 2.09 -19.85 -0.31
C ALA A 109 1.13 -18.76 -0.84
N LEU A 110 0.48 -18.02 0.06
CA LEU A 110 -0.38 -16.90 -0.32
C LEU A 110 0.38 -15.80 -1.05
N TYR A 111 1.56 -15.40 -0.58
CA TYR A 111 2.38 -14.41 -1.27
C TYR A 111 2.86 -14.90 -2.65
N ILE A 112 3.19 -16.19 -2.78
CA ILE A 112 3.56 -16.79 -4.06
C ILE A 112 2.37 -16.73 -5.03
N VAL A 113 1.19 -17.14 -4.60
CA VAL A 113 -0.04 -17.06 -5.41
C VAL A 113 -0.27 -15.63 -5.86
N LEU A 114 -0.20 -14.67 -4.95
CA LEU A 114 -0.40 -13.25 -5.23
C LEU A 114 0.62 -12.70 -6.23
N PHE A 115 1.87 -13.14 -6.13
CA PHE A 115 2.94 -12.80 -7.07
C PHE A 115 2.63 -13.35 -8.47
N PHE A 116 2.18 -14.60 -8.59
CA PHE A 116 1.81 -15.19 -9.88
C PHE A 116 0.57 -14.53 -10.50
N LEU A 117 -0.37 -14.05 -9.69
CA LEU A 117 -1.53 -13.30 -10.15
C LEU A 117 -1.17 -11.92 -10.75
N ASN A 118 0.07 -11.43 -10.58
CA ASN A 118 0.60 -10.19 -11.16
C ASN A 118 -0.38 -9.00 -11.04
N PHE A 119 -0.90 -8.52 -12.17
CA PHE A 119 -1.81 -7.37 -12.23
C PHE A 119 -3.12 -7.63 -11.48
N ILE A 120 -3.69 -8.84 -11.58
CA ILE A 120 -4.91 -9.19 -10.85
C ILE A 120 -4.66 -9.15 -9.34
N GLY A 121 -3.50 -9.65 -8.90
CA GLY A 121 -3.12 -9.63 -7.48
C GLY A 121 -3.01 -8.21 -6.95
N LEU A 122 -2.38 -7.31 -7.72
CA LEU A 122 -2.27 -5.89 -7.38
C LEU A 122 -3.63 -5.20 -7.31
N VAL A 123 -4.51 -5.42 -8.28
CA VAL A 123 -5.87 -4.84 -8.28
C VAL A 123 -6.67 -5.37 -7.09
N PHE A 124 -6.59 -6.67 -6.81
CA PHE A 124 -7.25 -7.28 -5.66
C PHE A 124 -6.79 -6.66 -4.34
N LEU A 125 -5.48 -6.50 -4.16
CA LEU A 125 -4.92 -5.81 -2.99
C LEU A 125 -5.37 -4.35 -2.93
N ALA A 126 -5.39 -3.64 -4.05
CA ALA A 126 -5.82 -2.24 -4.09
C ALA A 126 -7.27 -2.08 -3.62
N ILE A 127 -8.16 -2.99 -4.04
CA ILE A 127 -9.55 -3.01 -3.58
C ILE A 127 -9.62 -3.24 -2.07
N ILE A 128 -8.86 -4.22 -1.55
CA ILE A 128 -8.82 -4.49 -0.10
C ILE A 128 -8.31 -3.28 0.67
N GLY A 129 -7.22 -2.66 0.21
CA GLY A 129 -6.64 -1.48 0.86
C GLY A 129 -7.57 -0.27 0.84
N LEU A 130 -8.28 -0.06 -0.27
CA LEU A 130 -9.29 0.98 -0.39
C LEU A 130 -10.48 0.73 0.55
N ALA A 131 -10.94 -0.52 0.63
CA ALA A 131 -12.02 -0.91 1.54
C ALA A 131 -11.61 -0.68 3.01
N ASP A 132 -10.40 -1.05 3.40
CA ASP A 132 -9.92 -0.87 4.77
C ASP A 132 -9.77 0.61 5.19
N SER A 133 -9.41 1.50 4.26
CA SER A 133 -9.40 2.96 4.51
C SER A 133 -10.79 3.47 4.96
N ARG A 134 -11.88 2.93 4.39
CA ARG A 134 -13.25 3.38 4.70
C ARG A 134 -13.92 2.61 5.84
N PHE A 135 -13.69 1.32 5.95
CA PHE A 135 -14.39 0.45 6.90
C PHE A 135 -13.57 0.16 8.17
N SER A 136 -12.30 0.60 8.24
CA SER A 136 -11.44 0.44 9.42
C SER A 136 -11.44 -0.98 9.99
N PHE A 137 -11.28 -1.99 9.12
CA PHE A 137 -11.39 -3.41 9.51
C PHE A 137 -10.33 -3.83 10.56
N ARG A 138 -9.23 -3.06 10.67
CA ARG A 138 -8.11 -3.32 11.59
C ARG A 138 -8.23 -2.65 12.97
N ARG A 139 -9.13 -1.68 13.16
CA ARG A 139 -9.21 -0.83 14.37
C ARG A 139 -9.67 -1.55 15.65
N GLN A 140 -9.82 -2.87 15.62
CA GLN A 140 -10.16 -3.69 16.78
C GLN A 140 -8.94 -4.39 17.43
N THR A 141 -7.72 -4.00 17.09
CA THR A 141 -6.50 -4.57 17.72
C THR A 141 -6.17 -3.78 19.00
N PRO A 142 -6.13 -4.42 20.21
CA PRO A 142 -6.07 -3.75 21.52
C PRO A 142 -4.76 -3.01 21.91
N GLU A 143 -3.79 -2.80 21.02
CA GLU A 143 -2.47 -2.25 21.42
C GLU A 143 -2.47 -0.74 21.72
N GLU A 144 -3.56 -0.01 21.42
CA GLU A 144 -3.64 1.43 21.70
C GLU A 144 -4.00 1.75 23.18
N LYS A 145 -4.25 0.74 24.02
CA LYS A 145 -4.62 0.96 25.43
C LYS A 145 -3.45 1.01 26.41
N GLU A 146 -2.27 0.52 26.08
CA GLU A 146 -1.13 0.49 27.01
C GLU A 146 -0.27 1.77 27.00
N ASP A 147 -0.20 2.51 25.88
CA ASP A 147 0.63 3.73 25.77
C ASP A 147 -0.05 5.01 26.31
N SER A 148 -1.31 4.91 26.72
CA SER A 148 -2.09 6.03 27.28
C SER A 148 -2.27 5.95 28.80
N GLN A 149 -1.74 4.91 29.46
CA GLN A 149 -1.81 4.75 30.93
C GLN A 149 -0.52 5.12 31.66
N ASP A 150 0.52 5.57 30.94
CA ASP A 150 1.83 5.95 31.51
C ASP A 150 2.19 7.43 31.25
N ASN A 151 1.18 8.30 31.12
CA ASN A 151 1.32 9.76 31.14
C ASN A 151 0.51 10.38 32.29
#